data_AF-A0A1Q3UB64-F1
#
_entry.id   AF-A0A1Q3UB64-F1
#
_cell.length_a   1.000
_cell.length_b   1.000
_cell.length_c   1.000
_cell.angle_alpha   90.00
_cell.angle_beta   90.00
_cell.angle_gamma   90.00
#
_symmetry.space_group_name_H-M   'P 1'
#
loop_
_entity.id
_entity.type
_entity.pdbx_description
1 polymer ?
#
loop_
_entity_poly.entity_id
_entity_poly.type
_entity_poly.pdbx_seq_one_letter_code
_entity_poly.pdbx_strand_id
1 'polypeptide(L)'
;MEEKLPKYLPVVGAIVSLLTSVIGYMTIVKKNDIEKHESTTLGYSLLFIGSVLLIVVIIYLIYIYKREKNKRVIIEGVLKNVTISIDGKPIMSINQENLNRTVQNDDFKLINTTNTVTIEGKDLDVEFDSKGVRVANNMAGYIYNISGDKFIPFTDLDCYGFDLLQDPNKAHDIKPVLLSQDGLSKQVLVPFLKSVPLQHPYHVYIYWKYPDCMQTGIDYYTCSLSYNDNSATTAQTVKLVFKKPFPKWVRVYEVEKGMTNQFKALQKHAQNEDCVTYMDEYPNINLKKIIIYLFER
;
A
#
# COMPACT_ATOMS: atom_id res chain seq x y z
N MET A 1 6.89 -11.52 -24.17
CA MET A 1 6.05 -12.59 -23.60
C MET A 1 6.65 -13.91 -24.07
N GLU A 2 7.84 -14.24 -23.56
CA GLU A 2 8.60 -15.41 -23.99
C GLU A 2 8.81 -16.36 -22.79
N GLU A 3 8.48 -17.62 -23.06
CA GLU A 3 8.94 -18.87 -22.47
C GLU A 3 9.22 -18.96 -20.95
N LYS A 4 8.19 -19.36 -20.19
CA LYS A 4 8.36 -20.15 -18.95
C LYS A 4 7.87 -21.60 -19.09
N LEU A 5 7.87 -22.13 -20.31
CA LEU A 5 7.70 -23.56 -20.56
C LEU A 5 8.90 -24.46 -20.15
N PRO A 6 10.18 -24.01 -20.10
CA PRO A 6 11.30 -24.93 -19.95
C PRO A 6 11.46 -25.53 -18.54
N LYS A 7 10.83 -24.97 -17.49
CA LYS A 7 10.99 -25.49 -16.12
C LYS A 7 10.25 -26.79 -15.85
N TYR A 8 9.19 -27.10 -16.60
CA TYR A 8 8.36 -28.29 -16.38
C TYR A 8 8.60 -29.39 -17.42
N LEU A 9 9.33 -29.07 -18.50
CA LEU A 9 9.73 -30.01 -19.54
C LEU A 9 10.43 -31.28 -18.99
N PRO A 10 11.33 -31.19 -17.99
CA PRO A 10 11.97 -32.38 -17.42
C PRO A 10 10.99 -33.30 -16.69
N VAL A 11 10.00 -32.72 -16.00
CA VAL A 11 8.98 -33.44 -15.24
C VAL A 11 8.00 -34.15 -16.17
N VAL A 12 7.57 -33.46 -17.23
CA VAL A 12 6.73 -34.05 -18.29
C VAL A 12 7.49 -35.17 -19.00
N GLY A 13 8.77 -34.96 -19.32
CA GLY A 13 9.63 -35.99 -19.91
C GLY A 13 9.76 -37.24 -19.03
N ALA A 14 9.95 -37.07 -17.73
CA ALA A 14 10.01 -38.18 -16.77
C ALA A 14 8.69 -38.97 -16.71
N ILE A 15 7.55 -38.29 -16.71
CA ILE A 15 6.22 -38.94 -16.71
C ILE A 15 5.98 -39.72 -18.01
N VAL A 16 6.31 -39.14 -19.17
CA VAL A 16 6.17 -39.80 -20.47
C VAL A 16 7.07 -41.04 -20.55
N SER A 17 8.31 -40.95 -20.06
CA SER A 17 9.25 -42.08 -20.01
C SER A 17 8.78 -43.21 -19.10
N LEU A 18 8.14 -42.88 -17.97
CA LEU A 18 7.57 -43.86 -17.07
C LEU A 18 6.37 -44.58 -17.72
N LEU A 19 5.49 -43.82 -18.39
CA LEU A 19 4.33 -44.37 -19.09
C LEU A 19 4.73 -45.29 -20.25
N THR A 20 5.72 -44.89 -21.06
CA THR A 20 6.22 -45.75 -22.15
C THR A 20 6.89 -47.01 -21.63
N SER A 21 7.61 -46.94 -20.51
CA SER A 21 8.21 -48.12 -19.87
C SER A 21 7.16 -49.09 -19.33
N VAL A 22 6.08 -48.58 -18.71
CA VAL A 22 4.96 -49.40 -18.22
C VAL A 22 4.22 -50.05 -19.38
N ILE A 23 3.94 -49.31 -20.47
CA ILE A 23 3.31 -49.86 -21.68
C ILE A 23 4.20 -50.93 -22.33
N GLY A 24 5.51 -50.69 -22.43
CA GLY A 24 6.48 -51.67 -22.95
C GLY A 24 6.50 -52.95 -22.11
N TYR A 25 6.56 -52.83 -20.79
CA TYR A 25 6.50 -53.96 -19.87
C TYR A 25 5.19 -54.75 -20.01
N MET A 26 4.04 -54.08 -20.08
CA MET A 26 2.74 -54.72 -20.27
C MET A 26 2.62 -55.45 -21.62
N THR A 27 3.27 -54.93 -22.67
CA THR A 27 3.29 -55.57 -23.99
C THR A 27 4.12 -56.86 -23.96
N ILE A 28 5.22 -56.87 -23.21
CA ILE A 28 6.08 -58.05 -23.00
C ILE A 28 5.35 -59.09 -22.15
N VAL A 29 4.73 -58.69 -21.04
CA VAL A 29 3.96 -59.58 -20.16
C VAL A 29 2.78 -60.21 -20.91
N LYS A 30 2.02 -59.42 -21.68
CA LYS A 30 0.90 -59.93 -22.49
C LYS A 30 1.34 -60.91 -23.58
N LYS A 31 2.58 -60.81 -24.07
CA LYS A 31 3.16 -61.76 -25.04
C LYS A 31 3.59 -63.06 -24.38
N ASN A 32 3.98 -63.03 -23.11
CA ASN A 32 4.38 -64.21 -22.33
C ASN A 32 3.20 -64.90 -21.61
N ASP A 33 2.09 -64.20 -21.39
CA ASP A 33 0.89 -64.71 -20.71
C ASP A 33 -0.06 -65.56 -21.57
N ILE A 34 0.29 -65.80 -22.84
CA ILE A 34 -0.45 -66.77 -23.67
C ILE A 34 -0.30 -68.21 -23.13
N GLU A 35 0.58 -68.47 -22.15
CA GLU A 35 0.80 -69.80 -21.58
C GLU A 35 0.39 -70.05 -20.11
N LYS A 36 -0.14 -69.09 -19.32
CA LYS A 36 -0.56 -69.43 -17.94
C LYS A 36 -1.63 -68.50 -17.34
N HIS A 37 -2.71 -69.11 -16.86
CA HIS A 37 -3.97 -68.46 -16.46
C HIS A 37 -3.97 -67.74 -15.09
N GLU A 38 -2.83 -67.54 -14.43
CA GLU A 38 -2.73 -66.89 -13.09
C GLU A 38 -2.20 -65.44 -13.11
N SER A 39 -1.77 -64.91 -14.26
CA SER A 39 -1.11 -63.59 -14.35
C SER A 39 -2.07 -62.38 -14.45
N THR A 40 -3.34 -62.61 -14.77
CA THR A 40 -4.30 -61.54 -15.08
C THR A 40 -4.56 -60.60 -13.90
N THR A 41 -4.64 -61.09 -12.67
CA THR A 41 -4.90 -60.30 -11.46
C THR A 41 -3.79 -59.30 -11.14
N LEU A 42 -2.53 -59.66 -11.40
CA LEU A 42 -1.37 -58.79 -11.13
C LEU A 42 -1.29 -57.64 -12.13
N GLY A 43 -1.64 -57.91 -13.40
CA GLY A 43 -1.74 -56.89 -14.45
C GLY A 43 -2.82 -55.84 -14.17
N TYR A 44 -4.00 -56.25 -13.69
CA TYR A 44 -5.06 -55.30 -13.32
C TYR A 44 -4.69 -54.45 -12.10
N SER A 45 -3.97 -55.02 -11.14
CA SER A 45 -3.49 -54.31 -9.94
C SER A 45 -2.50 -53.19 -10.30
N LEU A 46 -1.57 -53.45 -11.23
CA LEU A 46 -0.61 -52.47 -11.71
C LEU A 46 -1.28 -51.34 -12.52
N LEU A 47 -2.30 -51.67 -13.34
CA LEU A 47 -3.10 -50.67 -14.05
C LEU A 47 -3.88 -49.77 -13.09
N PHE A 48 -4.41 -50.33 -12.01
CA PHE A 48 -5.11 -49.56 -10.99
C PHE A 48 -4.16 -48.59 -10.28
N ILE A 49 -3.00 -49.05 -9.83
CA ILE A 49 -1.99 -48.19 -9.17
C ILE A 49 -1.49 -47.09 -10.11
N GLY A 50 -1.22 -47.42 -11.38
CA GLY A 50 -0.79 -46.46 -12.39
C GLY A 50 -1.82 -45.37 -12.66
N SER A 51 -3.11 -45.73 -12.73
CA SER A 51 -4.19 -44.76 -12.95
C SER A 51 -4.41 -43.83 -11.74
N VAL A 52 -4.30 -44.35 -10.52
CA VAL A 52 -4.36 -43.54 -9.29
C VAL A 52 -3.20 -42.53 -9.22
N LEU A 53 -1.97 -42.96 -9.54
CA LEU A 53 -0.81 -42.05 -9.56
C LEU A 53 -0.96 -40.94 -10.61
N LEU A 54 -1.49 -41.26 -11.79
CA LEU A 54 -1.76 -40.26 -12.83
C LEU A 54 -2.77 -39.20 -12.35
N ILE A 55 -3.84 -39.63 -11.67
CA ILE A 55 -4.85 -38.73 -11.11
C ILE A 55 -4.24 -37.80 -10.05
N VAL A 56 -3.40 -38.33 -9.15
CA VAL A 56 -2.71 -37.52 -8.13
C VAL A 56 -1.80 -36.47 -8.78
N VAL A 57 -1.06 -36.83 -9.83
CA VAL A 57 -0.21 -35.89 -10.57
C VAL A 57 -1.05 -34.80 -11.26
N ILE A 58 -2.17 -35.17 -11.89
CA ILE A 58 -3.08 -34.20 -12.53
C ILE A 58 -3.66 -33.24 -11.48
N ILE A 59 -4.13 -33.74 -10.33
CA ILE A 59 -4.64 -32.91 -9.23
C ILE A 59 -3.55 -31.96 -8.73
N TYR A 60 -2.33 -32.46 -8.55
CA TYR A 60 -1.19 -31.65 -8.11
C TYR A 60 -0.81 -30.57 -9.14
N LEU A 61 -0.84 -30.88 -10.44
CA LEU A 61 -0.60 -29.92 -11.51
C LEU A 61 -1.72 -28.86 -11.58
N ILE A 62 -2.98 -29.26 -11.44
CA ILE A 62 -4.12 -28.33 -11.34
C ILE A 62 -3.97 -27.43 -10.11
N TYR A 63 -3.56 -28.00 -8.97
CA TYR A 63 -3.31 -27.24 -7.75
C TYR A 63 -2.17 -26.22 -7.92
N ILE A 64 -1.03 -26.61 -8.50
CA ILE A 64 0.07 -25.68 -8.81
C ILE A 64 -0.37 -24.63 -9.82
N TYR A 65 -1.07 -25.01 -10.88
CA TYR A 65 -1.56 -24.07 -11.89
C TYR A 65 -2.53 -23.06 -11.28
N LYS A 66 -3.46 -23.51 -10.42
CA LYS A 66 -4.38 -22.63 -9.69
C LYS A 66 -3.65 -21.75 -8.68
N ARG A 67 -2.63 -22.27 -7.99
CA ARG A 67 -1.78 -21.50 -7.06
C ARG A 67 -0.99 -20.42 -7.79
N GLU A 68 -0.39 -20.74 -8.93
CA GLU A 68 0.38 -19.78 -9.75
C GLU A 68 -0.53 -18.78 -10.47
N LYS A 69 -1.70 -19.20 -10.96
CA LYS A 69 -2.73 -18.30 -11.50
C LYS A 69 -3.24 -17.36 -10.41
N ASN A 70 -3.50 -17.86 -9.20
CA ASN A 70 -3.89 -17.02 -8.07
C ASN A 70 -2.77 -16.06 -7.66
N LYS A 71 -1.49 -16.47 -7.66
CA LYS A 71 -0.38 -15.53 -7.47
C LYS A 71 -0.34 -14.45 -8.55
N ARG A 72 -0.57 -14.81 -9.82
CA ARG A 72 -0.64 -13.82 -10.91
C ARG A 72 -1.86 -12.92 -10.81
N VAL A 73 -3.02 -13.41 -10.40
CA VAL A 73 -4.21 -12.58 -10.16
C VAL A 73 -4.03 -11.71 -8.92
N ILE A 74 -3.28 -12.14 -7.92
CA ILE A 74 -2.89 -11.30 -6.78
C ILE A 74 -1.90 -10.24 -7.25
N ILE A 75 -0.89 -10.57 -8.06
CA ILE A 75 0.09 -9.62 -8.59
C ILE A 75 -0.54 -8.66 -9.61
N GLU A 76 -1.39 -9.15 -10.51
CA GLU A 76 -2.14 -8.35 -11.51
C GLU A 76 -3.30 -7.59 -10.86
N GLY A 77 -3.89 -8.12 -9.79
CA GLY A 77 -4.86 -7.41 -8.94
C GLY A 77 -4.19 -6.29 -8.12
N VAL A 78 -2.95 -6.51 -7.68
CA VAL A 78 -2.05 -5.49 -7.11
C VAL A 78 -1.58 -4.49 -8.19
N LEU A 79 -1.51 -4.88 -9.47
CA LEU A 79 -1.10 -4.02 -10.59
C LEU A 79 -2.28 -3.36 -11.33
N LYS A 80 -3.53 -3.69 -10.99
CA LYS A 80 -4.72 -2.93 -11.43
C LYS A 80 -4.93 -1.67 -10.58
N ASN A 81 -3.90 -1.24 -9.86
CA ASN A 81 -3.79 0.10 -9.32
C ASN A 81 -3.83 1.09 -10.48
N VAL A 82 -4.75 2.04 -10.42
CA VAL A 82 -4.70 3.26 -11.22
C VAL A 82 -3.39 3.95 -10.89
N THR A 83 -2.33 3.59 -11.61
CA THR A 83 -1.00 4.18 -11.41
C THR A 83 -1.04 5.52 -12.12
N ILE A 84 -1.44 6.54 -11.39
CA ILE A 84 -1.38 7.91 -11.88
C ILE A 84 0.09 8.21 -12.15
N SER A 85 0.40 8.70 -13.35
CA SER A 85 1.73 9.15 -13.71
C SER A 85 1.69 10.65 -13.97
N ILE A 86 2.61 11.39 -13.35
CA ILE A 86 2.73 12.84 -13.51
C ILE A 86 4.14 13.12 -14.02
N ASP A 87 4.25 13.80 -15.14
CA ASP A 87 5.52 14.07 -15.82
C ASP A 87 6.38 12.80 -16.02
N GLY A 88 5.73 11.65 -16.27
CA GLY A 88 6.39 10.35 -16.44
C GLY A 88 6.78 9.63 -15.14
N LYS A 89 6.58 10.26 -13.96
CA LYS A 89 6.80 9.65 -12.65
C LYS A 89 5.53 8.94 -12.18
N PRO A 90 5.56 7.61 -11.94
CA PRO A 90 4.45 6.91 -11.33
C PRO A 90 4.29 7.32 -9.86
N ILE A 91 3.06 7.60 -9.46
CA ILE A 91 2.68 7.99 -8.10
C ILE A 91 2.12 6.75 -7.39
N MET A 92 3.03 5.92 -6.85
CA MET A 92 2.70 4.64 -6.23
C MET A 92 1.97 4.79 -4.89
N SER A 93 2.16 5.91 -4.19
CA SER A 93 1.43 6.21 -2.96
C SER A 93 -0.06 6.42 -3.20
N ILE A 94 -0.49 6.62 -4.45
CA ILE A 94 -1.92 6.67 -4.81
C ILE A 94 -2.34 5.30 -5.32
N ASN A 95 -3.01 4.55 -4.45
CA ASN A 95 -3.62 3.27 -4.77
C ASN A 95 -5.17 3.35 -4.69
N GLN A 96 -5.85 2.29 -5.11
CA GLN A 96 -7.32 2.24 -5.10
C GLN A 96 -7.90 2.44 -3.69
N GLU A 97 -7.21 1.99 -2.65
CA GLU A 97 -7.60 2.21 -1.25
C GLU A 97 -7.51 3.70 -0.87
N ASN A 98 -6.49 4.41 -1.35
CA ASN A 98 -6.31 5.84 -1.14
C ASN A 98 -7.26 6.72 -1.99
N LEU A 99 -7.67 6.24 -3.16
CA LEU A 99 -8.64 6.91 -4.03
C LEU A 99 -10.10 6.70 -3.56
N ASN A 100 -10.40 5.52 -3.02
CA ASN A 100 -11.74 5.15 -2.53
C ASN A 100 -11.89 5.32 -1.02
N ARG A 101 -11.04 6.13 -0.38
CA ARG A 101 -11.07 6.31 1.07
C ARG A 101 -12.49 6.64 1.53
N THR A 102 -13.04 5.73 2.32
CA THR A 102 -14.26 6.01 3.06
C THR A 102 -13.91 7.10 4.07
N VAL A 103 -14.84 8.02 4.31
CA VAL A 103 -14.62 9.01 5.35
C VAL A 103 -14.59 8.29 6.69
N GLN A 104 -13.52 8.50 7.45
CA GLN A 104 -13.26 7.75 8.68
C GLN A 104 -13.32 8.63 9.93
N ASN A 105 -13.39 9.97 9.76
CA ASN A 105 -13.45 10.94 10.85
C ASN A 105 -14.80 11.68 10.91
N ASP A 106 -15.91 11.01 10.60
CA ASP A 106 -17.25 11.62 10.61
C ASP A 106 -17.68 12.13 12.01
N ASP A 107 -17.04 11.62 13.06
CA ASP A 107 -17.25 12.09 14.43
C ASP A 107 -16.58 13.44 14.74
N PHE A 108 -15.75 13.95 13.83
CA PHE A 108 -14.95 15.15 14.03
C PHE A 108 -15.15 16.14 12.88
N LYS A 109 -15.55 17.37 13.24
CA LYS A 109 -15.47 18.49 12.32
C LYS A 109 -14.07 19.09 12.37
N LEU A 110 -13.36 19.06 11.24
CA LEU A 110 -12.02 19.60 11.10
C LEU A 110 -12.06 21.11 10.83
N ILE A 111 -11.38 21.90 11.65
CA ILE A 111 -11.31 23.38 11.51
C ILE A 111 -10.03 23.78 10.79
N ASN A 112 -8.88 23.28 11.27
CA ASN A 112 -7.61 23.56 10.61
C ASN A 112 -6.66 22.36 10.68
N THR A 113 -5.76 22.31 9.71
CA THR A 113 -4.65 21.36 9.68
C THR A 113 -3.37 22.01 9.25
N THR A 114 -2.26 21.58 9.84
CA THR A 114 -0.92 21.89 9.34
C THR A 114 -0.17 20.60 9.13
N ASN A 115 0.28 20.38 7.90
CA ASN A 115 1.09 19.24 7.51
C ASN A 115 2.50 19.73 7.19
N THR A 116 3.47 19.43 8.05
CA THR A 116 4.87 19.78 7.84
C THR A 116 5.63 18.54 7.42
N VAL A 117 6.33 18.64 6.31
CA VAL A 117 7.00 17.54 5.62
C VAL A 117 8.45 17.93 5.51
N THR A 118 9.32 17.26 6.28
CA THR A 118 10.76 17.51 6.24
C THR A 118 11.43 16.43 5.41
N ILE A 119 12.14 16.85 4.37
CA ILE A 119 12.85 15.98 3.44
C ILE A 119 14.35 16.20 3.67
N GLU A 120 15.06 15.15 4.08
CA GLU A 120 16.50 15.19 4.36
C GLU A 120 17.19 14.02 3.66
N GLY A 121 17.91 14.31 2.56
CA GLY A 121 18.55 13.27 1.75
C GLY A 121 17.52 12.26 1.22
N LYS A 122 17.49 11.05 1.77
CA LYS A 122 16.53 9.99 1.39
C LYS A 122 15.40 9.81 2.39
N ASP A 123 15.44 10.52 3.50
CA ASP A 123 14.47 10.39 4.59
C ASP A 123 13.34 11.40 4.44
N LEU A 124 12.16 10.99 4.90
CA LEU A 124 10.98 11.82 5.02
C LEU A 124 10.45 11.77 6.44
N ASP A 125 10.33 12.93 7.05
CA ASP A 125 9.67 13.13 8.32
C ASP A 125 8.35 13.88 8.06
N VAL A 126 7.26 13.43 8.66
CA VAL A 126 5.96 14.08 8.50
C VAL A 126 5.36 14.37 9.86
N GLU A 127 4.92 15.61 10.03
CA GLU A 127 4.21 16.12 11.19
C GLU A 127 2.83 16.59 10.76
N PHE A 128 1.79 16.09 11.40
CA PHE A 128 0.42 16.43 11.08
C PHE A 128 -0.31 16.92 12.33
N ASP A 129 -0.57 18.23 12.36
CA ASP A 129 -1.39 18.91 13.37
C ASP A 129 -2.82 19.06 12.87
N SER A 130 -3.79 18.58 13.65
CA SER A 130 -5.22 18.64 13.36
C SER A 130 -5.98 19.28 14.53
N LYS A 131 -6.79 20.30 14.24
CA LYS A 131 -7.70 20.92 15.22
C LYS A 131 -9.11 20.95 14.73
N GLY A 132 -10.04 20.74 15.64
CA GLY A 132 -11.45 20.78 15.29
C GLY A 132 -12.35 20.64 16.50
N VAL A 133 -13.58 20.20 16.24
CA VAL A 133 -14.60 19.98 17.25
C VAL A 133 -15.20 18.59 17.07
N ARG A 134 -15.46 17.89 18.17
CA ARG A 134 -16.17 16.61 18.15
C ARG A 134 -17.65 16.82 17.87
N VAL A 135 -18.22 16.11 16.91
CA VAL A 135 -19.63 16.23 16.47
C VAL A 135 -20.45 14.95 16.64
N ALA A 136 -19.82 13.80 16.90
CA ALA A 136 -20.51 12.57 17.28
C ALA A 136 -19.73 11.76 18.34
N ASN A 137 -20.39 10.77 18.95
CA ASN A 137 -19.94 10.13 20.20
C ASN A 137 -19.29 8.74 20.03
N ASN A 138 -18.81 8.36 18.84
CA ASN A 138 -18.42 6.97 18.60
C ASN A 138 -16.92 6.69 18.81
N MET A 139 -16.04 7.66 18.56
CA MET A 139 -14.59 7.44 18.53
C MET A 139 -13.84 8.01 19.74
N ALA A 140 -12.85 7.24 20.21
CA ALA A 140 -11.96 7.57 21.32
C ALA A 140 -10.62 8.19 20.87
N GLY A 141 -10.47 8.51 19.59
CA GLY A 141 -9.25 9.03 19.01
C GLY A 141 -9.46 9.56 17.61
N TYR A 142 -8.40 10.08 17.02
CA TYR A 142 -8.40 10.62 15.68
C TYR A 142 -7.70 9.67 14.70
N ILE A 143 -8.30 9.44 13.54
CA ILE A 143 -7.76 8.51 12.54
C ILE A 143 -6.93 9.27 11.49
N TYR A 144 -5.72 8.78 11.25
CA TYR A 144 -4.83 9.25 10.18
C TYR A 144 -4.61 8.13 9.16
N ASN A 145 -4.45 8.53 7.90
CA ASN A 145 -4.04 7.64 6.81
C ASN A 145 -2.59 7.96 6.45
N ILE A 146 -1.70 7.01 6.67
CA ILE A 146 -0.28 7.11 6.37
C ILE A 146 -0.01 6.25 5.15
N SER A 147 0.63 6.80 4.13
CA SER A 147 0.94 6.07 2.89
C SER A 147 2.33 6.39 2.37
N GLY A 148 2.99 5.39 1.77
CA GLY A 148 4.27 5.56 1.10
C GLY A 148 4.55 4.49 0.05
N ASP A 149 5.63 4.67 -0.70
CA ASP A 149 6.03 3.78 -1.81
C ASP A 149 6.82 2.56 -1.35
N LYS A 150 7.29 2.60 -0.11
CA LYS A 150 8.08 1.55 0.52
C LYS A 150 7.31 0.99 1.70
N PHE A 151 7.23 -0.34 1.74
CA PHE A 151 6.67 -1.02 2.90
C PHE A 151 7.66 -0.94 4.07
N ILE A 152 7.19 -0.36 5.16
CA ILE A 152 7.84 -0.38 6.46
C ILE A 152 6.81 -0.96 7.43
N PRO A 153 7.10 -2.08 8.13
CA PRO A 153 6.19 -2.63 9.14
C PRO A 153 5.78 -1.54 10.14
N PHE A 154 4.53 -1.53 10.58
CA PHE A 154 4.05 -0.51 11.52
C PHE A 154 4.84 -0.54 12.84
N THR A 155 5.29 -1.72 13.27
CA THR A 155 6.14 -1.89 14.46
C THR A 155 7.50 -1.23 14.35
N ASP A 156 7.98 -1.03 13.12
CA ASP A 156 9.32 -0.51 12.81
C ASP A 156 9.24 0.96 12.35
N LEU A 157 8.02 1.47 12.13
CA LEU A 157 7.78 2.86 11.77
C LEU A 157 7.89 3.71 13.04
N ASP A 158 8.87 4.62 13.08
CA ASP A 158 8.93 5.63 14.13
C ASP A 158 7.70 6.54 13.98
N CYS A 159 6.72 6.34 14.86
CA CYS A 159 5.39 6.90 14.76
C CYS A 159 4.81 7.12 16.15
N TYR A 160 4.44 8.36 16.45
CA TYR A 160 3.89 8.76 17.74
C TYR A 160 2.96 9.96 17.58
N GLY A 161 2.04 10.13 18.52
CA GLY A 161 1.12 11.26 18.55
C GLY A 161 1.08 11.97 19.89
N PHE A 162 0.34 13.08 19.93
CA PHE A 162 0.06 13.84 21.13
C PHE A 162 -1.37 14.37 21.10
N ASP A 163 -2.02 14.37 22.25
CA ASP A 163 -3.25 15.14 22.50
C ASP A 163 -2.83 16.51 23.02
N LEU A 164 -2.66 17.47 22.11
CA LEU A 164 -2.11 18.79 22.41
C LEU A 164 -3.09 19.67 23.20
N LEU A 165 -4.36 19.28 23.30
CA LEU A 165 -5.31 19.97 24.17
C LEU A 165 -5.08 19.61 25.65
N GLN A 166 -4.72 18.36 25.94
CA GLN A 166 -4.42 17.89 27.30
C GLN A 166 -2.93 17.96 27.66
N ASP A 167 -2.05 17.87 26.66
CA ASP A 167 -0.61 17.88 26.81
C ASP A 167 0.06 18.82 25.78
N PRO A 168 -0.08 20.15 25.98
CA PRO A 168 0.46 21.14 25.05
C PRO A 168 1.99 21.13 24.95
N ASN A 169 2.67 20.57 25.95
CA ASN A 169 4.13 20.50 26.01
C ASN A 169 4.69 19.20 25.43
N LYS A 170 3.84 18.29 24.92
CA LYS A 170 4.25 17.00 24.33
C LYS A 170 5.05 16.13 25.31
N ALA A 171 4.68 16.12 26.59
CA ALA A 171 5.38 15.36 27.63
C ALA A 171 5.09 13.85 27.58
N HIS A 172 3.95 13.43 27.03
CA HIS A 172 3.48 12.05 26.98
C HIS A 172 3.23 11.63 25.54
N ASP A 173 4.12 10.80 24.99
CA ASP A 173 3.93 10.26 23.66
C ASP A 173 2.78 9.24 23.64
N ILE A 174 1.93 9.36 22.63
CA ILE A 174 0.83 8.44 22.39
C ILE A 174 1.27 7.48 21.30
N LYS A 175 1.35 6.19 21.60
CA LYS A 175 1.59 5.16 20.58
C LYS A 175 0.32 4.97 19.73
N PRO A 176 0.35 5.26 18.41
CA PRO A 176 -0.82 5.09 17.57
C PRO A 176 -1.15 3.61 17.41
N VAL A 177 -2.42 3.31 17.18
CA VAL A 177 -2.93 1.94 17.00
C VAL A 177 -3.21 1.71 15.53
N LEU A 178 -2.62 0.67 14.94
CA LEU A 178 -2.93 0.27 13.58
C LEU A 178 -4.36 -0.30 13.51
N LEU A 179 -5.20 0.27 12.65
CA LEU A 179 -6.59 -0.15 12.43
C LEU A 179 -6.76 -0.99 11.15
N SER A 180 -5.91 -0.78 10.15
CA SER A 180 -5.97 -1.50 8.87
C SER A 180 -4.96 -2.65 8.80
N GLN A 181 -4.96 -3.37 7.68
CA GLN A 181 -3.84 -4.23 7.32
C GLN A 181 -2.54 -3.40 7.28
N ASP A 182 -1.45 -4.02 7.73
CA ASP A 182 -0.12 -3.45 7.61
C ASP A 182 0.37 -3.55 6.16
N GLY A 183 0.29 -2.44 5.41
CA GLY A 183 0.66 -2.36 4.00
C GLY A 183 1.34 -1.05 3.62
N LEU A 184 1.34 -0.72 2.33
CA LEU A 184 1.86 0.57 1.82
C LEU A 184 1.01 1.75 2.29
N SER A 185 -0.29 1.52 2.49
CA SER A 185 -1.21 2.41 3.17
C SER A 185 -1.57 1.81 4.53
N LYS A 186 -1.60 2.64 5.57
CA LYS A 186 -1.91 2.30 6.95
C LYS A 186 -2.94 3.28 7.49
N GLN A 187 -4.00 2.77 8.09
CA GLN A 187 -4.93 3.54 8.90
C GLN A 187 -4.49 3.42 10.35
N VAL A 188 -4.19 4.54 11.00
CA VAL A 188 -3.74 4.57 12.39
C VAL A 188 -4.63 5.47 13.24
N LEU A 189 -4.92 5.04 14.45
CA LEU A 189 -5.66 5.80 15.46
C LEU A 189 -4.69 6.43 16.45
N VAL A 190 -4.77 7.73 16.65
CA VAL A 190 -4.17 8.40 17.80
C VAL A 190 -5.24 8.57 18.87
N PRO A 191 -5.25 7.77 19.95
CA PRO A 191 -6.23 7.91 21.02
C PRO A 191 -6.05 9.24 21.76
N PHE A 192 -7.14 9.80 22.28
CA PHE A 192 -7.06 10.95 23.18
C PHE A 192 -6.60 10.52 24.58
N LEU A 193 -5.91 11.40 25.30
CA LEU A 193 -5.54 11.13 26.70
C LEU A 193 -6.77 11.12 27.61
N LYS A 194 -7.78 11.92 27.25
CA LYS A 194 -9.10 11.92 27.89
C LYS A 194 -10.19 11.95 26.83
N SER A 195 -11.33 11.33 27.12
CA SER A 195 -12.49 11.40 26.24
C SER A 195 -12.88 12.86 25.97
N VAL A 196 -12.92 13.26 24.71
CA VAL A 196 -13.34 14.59 24.28
C VAL A 196 -14.87 14.65 24.31
N PRO A 197 -15.54 15.51 25.08
CA PRO A 197 -16.99 15.55 25.09
C PRO A 197 -17.57 16.02 23.74
N LEU A 198 -18.85 15.74 23.50
CA LEU A 198 -19.55 16.23 22.31
C LEU A 198 -19.49 17.77 22.25
N GLN A 199 -19.33 18.34 21.05
CA GLN A 199 -19.18 19.78 20.79
C GLN A 199 -17.96 20.44 21.44
N HIS A 200 -17.03 19.66 22.00
CA HIS A 200 -15.78 20.20 22.56
C HIS A 200 -14.66 20.17 21.52
N PRO A 201 -13.71 21.11 21.61
CA PRO A 201 -12.57 21.13 20.73
C PRO A 201 -11.67 19.91 20.95
N TYR A 202 -10.92 19.56 19.91
CA TYR A 202 -9.78 18.65 19.99
C TYR A 202 -8.58 19.29 19.30
N HIS A 203 -7.38 18.86 19.71
CA HIS A 203 -6.12 19.20 19.06
C HIS A 203 -5.21 17.99 19.13
N VAL A 204 -4.99 17.33 18.00
CA VAL A 204 -4.18 16.12 17.90
C VAL A 204 -3.03 16.36 16.96
N TYR A 205 -1.88 15.81 17.33
CA TYR A 205 -0.70 15.78 16.52
C TYR A 205 -0.26 14.34 16.30
N ILE A 206 0.29 14.05 15.13
CA ILE A 206 1.01 12.82 14.84
C ILE A 206 2.30 13.14 14.10
N TYR A 207 3.35 12.39 14.42
CA TYR A 207 4.61 12.34 13.70
C TYR A 207 4.82 10.93 13.16
N TRP A 208 5.40 10.83 11.97
CA TRP A 208 6.02 9.58 11.53
C TRP A 208 7.23 9.81 10.62
N LYS A 209 8.16 8.85 10.61
CA LYS A 209 9.36 8.86 9.76
C LYS A 209 9.38 7.71 8.76
N TYR A 210 9.61 8.04 7.49
CA TYR A 210 9.90 7.11 6.41
C TYR A 210 11.39 7.17 6.01
N PRO A 211 12.24 6.26 6.52
CA PRO A 211 13.63 6.18 6.11
C PRO A 211 13.81 5.63 4.69
N ASP A 212 14.77 6.19 3.97
CA ASP A 212 15.15 5.76 2.61
C ASP A 212 13.96 5.62 1.64
N CYS A 213 13.00 6.55 1.68
CA CYS A 213 11.85 6.56 0.77
C CYS A 213 12.00 7.56 -0.39
N MET A 214 12.83 8.59 -0.22
CA MET A 214 13.01 9.66 -1.20
C MET A 214 14.12 9.33 -2.21
N GLN A 215 13.91 9.66 -3.47
CA GLN A 215 14.79 9.41 -4.61
C GLN A 215 15.47 10.70 -5.09
N THR A 216 16.66 10.58 -5.68
CA THR A 216 17.36 11.69 -6.36
C THR A 216 16.70 12.00 -7.71
N GLY A 217 16.77 13.24 -8.19
CA GLY A 217 16.07 13.66 -9.40
C GLY A 217 14.61 14.00 -9.11
N ILE A 218 13.68 13.54 -9.96
CA ILE A 218 12.25 13.83 -9.81
C ILE A 218 11.63 12.89 -8.78
N ASP A 219 11.00 13.49 -7.77
CA ASP A 219 10.27 12.77 -6.74
C ASP A 219 9.07 13.56 -6.23
N TYR A 220 8.30 12.99 -5.31
CA TYR A 220 7.04 13.59 -4.89
C TYR A 220 6.69 13.34 -3.42
N TYR A 221 5.78 14.16 -2.93
CA TYR A 221 5.05 13.95 -1.69
C TYR A 221 3.55 14.06 -1.94
N THR A 222 2.75 13.16 -1.36
CA THR A 222 1.28 13.21 -1.47
C THR A 222 0.66 13.64 -0.16
N CYS A 223 -0.10 14.73 -0.20
CA CYS A 223 -0.98 15.14 0.88
C CYS A 223 -2.42 14.78 0.51
N SER A 224 -3.12 14.13 1.43
CA SER A 224 -4.50 13.74 1.21
C SER A 224 -5.31 13.95 2.47
N LEU A 225 -6.41 14.67 2.35
CA LEU A 225 -7.43 14.79 3.37
C LEU A 225 -8.63 13.94 2.91
N SER A 226 -9.28 13.26 3.84
CA SER A 226 -10.47 12.44 3.54
C SER A 226 -11.51 12.68 4.63
N TYR A 227 -12.35 13.70 4.42
CA TYR A 227 -13.44 14.09 5.33
C TYR A 227 -14.73 14.27 4.54
N ASN A 228 -15.87 13.98 5.18
CA ASN A 228 -17.20 14.09 4.58
C ASN A 228 -17.88 15.43 4.90
N ASP A 229 -17.16 16.37 5.50
CA ASP A 229 -17.74 17.67 5.80
C ASP A 229 -17.77 18.51 4.52
N ASN A 230 -18.94 18.55 3.88
CA ASN A 230 -19.22 19.41 2.74
C ASN A 230 -19.27 20.91 3.13
N SER A 231 -19.13 21.26 4.41
CA SER A 231 -18.98 22.65 4.83
C SER A 231 -17.54 23.12 4.60
N ALA A 232 -17.33 23.85 3.50
CA ALA A 232 -16.06 24.35 2.98
C ALA A 232 -15.33 25.37 3.89
N THR A 233 -15.09 25.02 5.16
CA THR A 233 -14.54 25.93 6.18
C THR A 233 -13.22 25.43 6.80
N THR A 234 -12.65 24.36 6.27
CA THR A 234 -11.37 23.83 6.75
C THR A 234 -10.20 24.54 6.07
N ALA A 235 -9.38 25.20 6.88
CA ALA A 235 -8.11 25.75 6.44
C ALA A 235 -7.02 24.68 6.52
N GLN A 236 -6.23 24.53 5.45
CA GLN A 236 -5.08 23.63 5.43
C GLN A 236 -3.82 24.39 5.05
N THR A 237 -2.74 24.12 5.77
CA THR A 237 -1.39 24.56 5.41
C THR A 237 -0.50 23.33 5.22
N VAL A 238 0.19 23.26 4.08
CA VAL A 238 1.25 22.29 3.84
C VAL A 238 2.58 23.02 3.79
N LYS A 239 3.56 22.55 4.57
CA LYS A 239 4.92 23.08 4.62
C LYS A 239 5.88 21.99 4.17
N LEU A 240 6.54 22.19 3.03
CA LEU A 240 7.60 21.32 2.56
C LEU A 240 8.94 21.94 2.94
N VAL A 241 9.67 21.30 3.85
CA VAL A 241 10.99 21.73 4.32
C VAL A 241 12.02 20.80 3.71
N PHE A 242 12.85 21.31 2.82
CA PHE A 242 13.94 20.54 2.24
C PHE A 242 15.23 20.93 2.94
N LYS A 243 15.84 19.97 3.65
CA LYS A 243 17.26 20.05 3.99
C LYS A 243 18.07 19.61 2.77
N LYS A 244 19.31 20.09 2.65
CA LYS A 244 20.17 19.83 1.47
C LYS A 244 20.10 18.36 1.01
N PRO A 245 20.00 18.07 -0.31
CA PRO A 245 19.96 19.02 -1.43
C PRO A 245 18.60 19.73 -1.57
N PHE A 246 18.64 21.01 -1.94
CA PHE A 246 17.44 21.81 -2.18
C PHE A 246 16.85 21.51 -3.56
N PRO A 247 15.52 21.45 -3.70
CA PRO A 247 14.91 21.21 -4.99
C PRO A 247 15.12 22.40 -5.92
N LYS A 248 15.26 22.13 -7.22
CA LYS A 248 15.29 23.14 -8.28
C LYS A 248 13.94 23.83 -8.43
N TRP A 249 12.85 23.05 -8.29
CA TRP A 249 11.48 23.51 -8.39
C TRP A 249 10.54 22.60 -7.59
N VAL A 250 9.38 23.14 -7.24
CA VAL A 250 8.26 22.40 -6.63
C VAL A 250 6.97 22.77 -7.36
N ARG A 251 6.24 21.76 -7.84
CA ARG A 251 4.96 21.91 -8.56
C ARG A 251 3.88 21.14 -7.83
N VAL A 252 2.67 21.69 -7.85
CA VAL A 252 1.50 21.14 -7.18
C VAL A 252 0.53 20.65 -8.25
N TYR A 253 0.09 19.41 -8.10
CA TYR A 253 -0.92 18.78 -8.92
C TYR A 253 -2.09 18.37 -8.02
N GLU A 254 -3.30 18.50 -8.55
CA GLU A 254 -4.50 17.98 -7.91
C GLU A 254 -4.96 16.74 -8.66
N VAL A 255 -5.30 15.70 -7.90
CA VAL A 255 -5.99 14.52 -8.40
C VAL A 255 -7.41 14.52 -7.89
N GLU A 256 -8.35 14.55 -8.84
CA GLU A 256 -9.77 14.38 -8.59
C GLU A 256 -10.33 13.32 -9.54
N LYS A 257 -10.94 12.27 -8.99
CA LYS A 257 -11.54 11.16 -9.77
C LYS A 257 -10.56 10.52 -10.79
N GLY A 258 -9.28 10.49 -10.45
CA GLY A 258 -8.22 9.94 -11.31
C GLY A 258 -7.72 10.87 -12.42
N MET A 259 -8.25 12.09 -12.55
CA MET A 259 -7.72 13.11 -13.45
C MET A 259 -6.70 13.98 -12.72
N THR A 260 -5.54 14.21 -13.36
CA THR A 260 -4.46 15.06 -12.86
C THR A 260 -4.50 16.43 -13.54
N ASN A 261 -4.57 17.50 -12.75
CA ASN A 261 -4.38 18.86 -13.26
C ASN A 261 -3.19 19.50 -12.55
N GLN A 262 -2.24 20.04 -13.29
CA GLN A 262 -1.22 20.90 -12.70
C GLN A 262 -1.91 22.16 -12.19
N PHE A 263 -1.81 22.39 -10.89
CA PHE A 263 -2.51 23.47 -10.23
C PHE A 263 -1.64 24.73 -10.15
N LYS A 264 -0.38 24.59 -9.69
CA LYS A 264 0.54 25.72 -9.53
C LYS A 264 2.00 25.30 -9.39
N ALA A 265 2.92 26.25 -9.54
CA ALA A 265 4.32 26.12 -9.13
C ALA A 265 4.53 26.91 -7.84
N LEU A 266 5.10 26.28 -6.81
CA LEU A 266 5.35 26.96 -5.53
C LEU A 266 6.61 27.81 -5.61
N GLN A 267 6.54 28.97 -4.97
CA GLN A 267 7.70 29.80 -4.69
C GLN A 267 8.28 29.46 -3.32
N LYS A 268 9.57 29.71 -3.15
CA LYS A 268 10.23 29.56 -1.85
C LYS A 268 9.59 30.55 -0.89
N HIS A 269 9.11 30.05 0.23
CA HIS A 269 8.56 30.89 1.31
C HIS A 269 9.70 31.44 2.19
N ALA A 270 10.65 30.57 2.54
CA ALA A 270 11.83 30.94 3.32
C ALA A 270 13.03 30.08 2.91
N GLN A 271 14.24 30.62 3.09
CA GLN A 271 15.49 29.88 2.88
C GLN A 271 16.55 30.38 3.86
N ASN A 272 17.27 29.45 4.48
CA ASN A 272 18.50 29.72 5.21
C ASN A 272 19.63 28.81 4.68
N GLU A 273 20.76 28.75 5.37
CA GLU A 273 21.92 27.95 4.94
C GLU A 273 21.64 26.44 4.92
N ASP A 274 20.71 25.95 5.76
CA ASP A 274 20.48 24.54 6.02
C ASP A 274 19.19 23.99 5.41
N CYS A 275 18.19 24.84 5.21
CA CYS A 275 16.90 24.45 4.66
C CYS A 275 16.26 25.48 3.73
N VAL A 276 15.40 24.99 2.83
CA VAL A 276 14.45 25.80 2.07
C VAL A 276 13.04 25.31 2.37
N THR A 277 12.13 26.25 2.62
CA THR A 277 10.73 25.98 2.92
C THR A 277 9.84 26.46 1.79
N TYR A 278 8.96 25.60 1.32
CA TYR A 278 7.83 25.94 0.45
C TYR A 278 6.56 25.82 1.27
N MET A 279 5.66 26.79 1.13
CA MET A 279 4.40 26.82 1.86
C MET A 279 3.25 26.87 0.88
N ASP A 280 2.23 26.07 1.16
CA ASP A 280 1.02 25.98 0.38
C ASP A 280 -0.19 26.10 1.32
N GLU A 281 -1.04 27.09 1.07
CA GLU A 281 -2.19 27.41 1.90
C GLU A 281 -3.49 27.25 1.11
N TYR A 282 -4.43 26.56 1.73
CA TYR A 282 -5.77 26.33 1.24
C TYR A 282 -6.76 26.86 2.28
N PRO A 283 -7.26 28.09 2.13
CA PRO A 283 -8.16 28.68 3.12
C PRO A 283 -9.48 27.90 3.24
N ASN A 284 -9.93 27.31 2.13
CA ASN A 284 -11.11 26.45 2.05
C ASN A 284 -10.83 25.28 1.10
N ILE A 285 -10.44 24.12 1.63
CA ILE A 285 -10.16 22.94 0.79
C ILE A 285 -11.39 22.03 0.67
N ASN A 286 -11.61 21.50 -0.53
CA ASN A 286 -12.53 20.38 -0.73
C ASN A 286 -11.85 19.08 -0.28
N LEU A 287 -12.41 18.44 0.74
CA LEU A 287 -11.82 17.32 1.48
C LEU A 287 -11.84 15.97 0.73
N LYS A 288 -12.08 15.98 -0.59
CA LYS A 288 -12.04 14.81 -1.49
C LYS A 288 -10.92 14.88 -2.55
N LYS A 289 -9.95 15.78 -2.36
CA LYS A 289 -8.82 15.95 -3.28
C LYS A 289 -7.55 15.32 -2.72
N ILE A 290 -6.75 14.74 -3.61
CA ILE A 290 -5.36 14.37 -3.33
C ILE A 290 -4.49 15.46 -3.95
N ILE A 291 -3.60 16.05 -3.15
CA ILE A 291 -2.63 17.03 -3.59
C ILE A 291 -1.27 16.34 -3.69
N ILE A 292 -0.61 16.53 -4.81
CA ILE A 292 0.70 15.95 -5.10
C ILE A 292 1.69 17.08 -5.30
N TYR A 293 2.75 17.06 -4.49
CA TYR A 293 3.87 17.96 -4.59
C TYR A 293 4.99 17.24 -5.32
N LEU A 294 5.18 17.54 -6.60
CA LEU A 294 6.27 17.03 -7.42
C LEU A 294 7.45 17.99 -7.36
N PHE A 295 8.67 17.47 -7.25
CA PHE A 295 9.87 18.29 -7.16
C PHE A 295 11.09 17.59 -7.78
N GLU A 296 12.09 18.37 -8.20
CA GLU A 296 13.37 17.85 -8.70
C GLU A 296 14.50 18.23 -7.74
N ARG A 297 15.25 17.24 -7.23
CA ARG A 297 16.38 17.40 -6.31
C ARG A 297 17.70 16.95 -6.92
#